data_AF-A0A933AVE2-F1
#
_entry.id   AF-A0A933AVE2-F1
#
_cell.length_a   1.000
_cell.length_b   1.000
_cell.length_c   1.000
_cell.angle_alpha   90.00
_cell.angle_beta   90.00
_cell.angle_gamma   90.00
#
_symmetry.space_group_name_H-M   'P 1'
#
loop_
_entity.id
_entity.type
_entity.pdbx_description
1 polymer ?
#
loop_
_entity_poly.entity_id
_entity_poly.type
_entity_poly.pdbx_seq_one_letter_code
_entity_poly.pdbx_strand_id
1 'polypeptide(L)'
;MSSRRTGKRLPSASEVPKFESDDEAREWFESHDMSEILDRGVEVPAEYVGPPRPKKKLVSLRLDEETINQLKDVARKKGLGYQTLSRVWLRERLAEELRKPA
;
A
#
# COMPACT_ATOMS: atom_id res chain seq x y z
N MET A 1 -15.40 10.14 -24.79
CA MET A 1 -15.83 11.53 -24.50
C MET A 1 -16.55 11.52 -23.16
N SER A 2 -15.84 11.73 -22.05
CA SER A 2 -16.46 11.73 -20.72
C SER A 2 -16.90 13.15 -20.38
N SER A 3 -18.19 13.27 -20.05
CA SER A 3 -18.87 14.52 -19.71
C SER A 3 -18.19 15.20 -18.52
N ARG A 4 -17.65 16.40 -18.71
CA ARG A 4 -17.11 17.23 -17.62
C ARG A 4 -18.30 17.73 -16.78
N ARG A 5 -18.47 17.19 -15.57
CA ARG A 5 -19.34 17.79 -14.56
C ARG A 5 -18.75 19.14 -14.20
N THR A 6 -19.51 20.21 -14.40
CA THR A 6 -19.17 21.58 -14.02
C THR A 6 -19.38 21.75 -12.51
N GLY A 7 -18.52 21.14 -11.70
CA GLY A 7 -18.45 21.35 -10.25
C GLY A 7 -17.49 22.50 -9.90
N LYS A 8 -17.67 23.12 -8.73
CA LYS A 8 -16.71 24.12 -8.21
C LYS A 8 -15.36 23.43 -7.97
N ARG A 9 -14.24 24.09 -8.25
CA ARG A 9 -12.90 23.51 -8.04
C ARG A 9 -12.63 23.34 -6.54
N LEU A 10 -12.11 22.17 -6.12
CA LEU A 10 -11.67 22.01 -4.74
C LEU A 10 -10.51 22.98 -4.43
N PRO A 11 -10.58 23.70 -3.30
CA PRO A 11 -9.50 24.56 -2.86
C PRO A 11 -8.35 23.72 -2.25
N SER A 12 -7.26 24.37 -1.85
CA SER A 12 -6.11 23.66 -1.25
C SER A 12 -6.51 22.94 0.05
N ALA A 13 -5.74 21.92 0.48
CA ALA A 13 -6.04 21.17 1.69
C ALA A 13 -6.21 22.04 2.96
N SER A 14 -5.63 23.25 2.97
CA SER A 14 -5.75 24.25 4.02
C SER A 14 -7.07 25.02 4.04
N GLU A 15 -7.87 24.92 2.97
CA GLU A 15 -9.13 25.66 2.77
C GLU A 15 -10.37 24.75 2.89
N VAL A 16 -10.17 23.46 3.19
CA VAL A 16 -11.27 22.53 3.48
C VAL A 16 -11.91 22.93 4.82
N PRO A 17 -13.23 23.24 4.87
CA PRO A 17 -13.91 23.56 6.11
C PRO A 17 -13.88 22.40 7.11
N LYS A 18 -13.97 22.70 8.40
CA LYS A 18 -14.28 21.69 9.41
C LYS A 18 -15.79 21.44 9.38
N PHE A 19 -16.18 20.26 8.90
CA PHE A 19 -17.59 19.84 8.89
C PHE A 19 -18.03 19.38 10.28
N GLU A 20 -19.25 19.72 10.67
CA GLU A 20 -19.83 19.26 11.94
C GLU A 20 -20.59 17.93 11.80
N SER A 21 -20.91 17.53 10.55
CA SER A 21 -21.62 16.29 10.21
C SER A 21 -21.06 15.63 8.95
N ASP A 22 -21.15 14.30 8.88
CA ASP A 22 -20.75 13.51 7.71
C ASP A 22 -21.60 13.82 6.46
N ASP A 23 -22.87 14.17 6.63
CA ASP A 23 -23.76 14.58 5.53
C ASP A 23 -23.27 15.89 4.88
N GLU A 24 -22.86 16.86 5.70
CA GLU A 24 -22.34 18.15 5.22
C GLU A 24 -21.03 17.96 4.43
N ALA A 25 -20.14 17.10 4.94
CA ALA A 25 -18.91 16.74 4.24
C ALA A 25 -19.22 16.11 2.88
N ARG A 26 -20.20 15.21 2.82
CA ARG A 26 -20.61 14.53 1.60
C ARG A 26 -21.11 15.50 0.53
N GLU A 27 -22.03 16.40 0.88
CA GLU A 27 -22.57 17.40 -0.05
C GLU A 27 -21.46 18.33 -0.59
N TRP A 28 -20.51 18.68 0.27
CA TRP A 28 -19.35 19.49 -0.11
C TRP A 28 -18.43 18.74 -1.08
N PHE A 29 -18.08 17.47 -0.80
CA PHE A 29 -17.22 16.67 -1.68
C PHE A 29 -17.90 16.25 -2.99
N GLU A 30 -19.22 16.09 -3.03
CA GLU A 30 -19.97 15.80 -4.26
C GLU A 30 -20.08 17.02 -5.18
N SER A 31 -20.12 18.23 -4.61
CA SER A 31 -20.22 19.49 -5.37
C SER A 31 -18.89 20.02 -5.89
N HIS A 32 -17.76 19.53 -5.36
CA HIS A 32 -16.43 19.98 -5.75
C HIS A 32 -15.62 18.97 -6.56
N ASP A 33 -14.96 19.45 -7.62
CA ASP A 33 -14.13 18.63 -8.50
C ASP A 33 -12.72 18.43 -7.90
N MET A 34 -12.32 17.16 -7.71
CA MET A 34 -11.06 16.78 -7.04
C MET A 34 -9.84 16.66 -7.97
N SER A 35 -9.98 17.01 -9.25
CA SER A 35 -8.92 16.75 -10.24
C SER A 35 -7.61 17.49 -9.96
N GLU A 36 -7.66 18.72 -9.43
CA GLU A 36 -6.44 19.50 -9.16
C GLU A 36 -5.62 19.01 -7.95
N ILE A 37 -6.22 18.38 -6.94
CA ILE A 37 -5.46 17.83 -5.79
C ILE A 37 -4.62 16.63 -6.26
N LEU A 38 -5.18 15.82 -7.16
CA LEU A 38 -4.47 14.70 -7.76
C LEU A 38 -3.32 15.17 -8.68
N ASP A 39 -3.51 16.26 -9.42
CA ASP A 39 -2.49 16.82 -10.31
C ASP A 39 -1.38 17.58 -9.55
N ARG A 40 -1.69 18.26 -8.43
CA ARG A 40 -0.70 19.02 -7.65
C ARG A 40 0.12 18.15 -6.71
N GLY A 41 -0.39 16.98 -6.33
CA GLY A 41 0.20 16.16 -5.29
C GLY A 41 0.03 16.78 -3.90
N VAL A 42 -0.15 15.94 -2.88
CA VAL A 42 -0.19 16.40 -1.49
C VAL A 42 1.25 16.48 -0.98
N GLU A 43 1.71 17.67 -0.61
CA GLU A 43 2.98 17.82 0.11
C GLU A 43 2.83 17.25 1.52
N VAL A 44 3.42 16.08 1.74
CA VAL A 44 3.44 15.43 3.05
C VAL A 44 4.67 15.94 3.79
N PRO A 45 4.53 16.57 4.98
CA PRO A 45 5.66 17.03 5.75
C PRO A 45 6.63 15.88 6.04
N ALA A 46 7.94 16.15 5.97
CA ALA A 46 8.98 15.12 6.03
C ALA A 46 8.94 14.27 7.32
N GLU A 47 8.41 14.82 8.40
CA GLU A 47 8.17 14.12 9.67
C GLU A 47 7.15 12.95 9.55
N TYR A 48 6.25 12.99 8.57
CA TYR A 48 5.30 11.90 8.29
C TYR A 48 5.83 10.90 7.26
N VAL A 49 6.99 11.18 6.64
CA VAL A 49 7.62 10.29 5.67
C VAL A 49 8.65 9.43 6.39
N GLY A 50 8.24 8.20 6.74
CA GLY A 50 9.17 7.20 7.30
C GLY A 50 10.35 6.90 6.37
N PRO A 51 11.45 6.33 6.88
CA PRO A 51 12.64 6.05 6.09
C PRO A 51 12.30 5.23 4.83
N PRO A 52 13.01 5.47 3.71
CA PRO A 52 12.73 4.77 2.47
C PRO A 52 12.79 3.26 2.67
N ARG A 53 11.80 2.55 2.13
CA ARG A 53 11.75 1.09 2.23
C ARG A 53 13.06 0.49 1.70
N PRO A 54 13.68 -0.46 2.42
CA PRO A 54 14.92 -1.07 1.96
C PRO A 54 14.70 -1.70 0.58
N LYS A 55 15.62 -1.41 -0.35
CA LYS A 55 15.58 -1.91 -1.72
C LYS A 55 15.67 -3.43 -1.70
N LYS A 56 14.64 -4.10 -2.25
CA LYS A 56 14.63 -5.56 -2.42
C LYS A 56 15.31 -5.91 -3.75
N LYS A 57 16.12 -6.97 -3.76
CA LYS A 57 16.66 -7.55 -4.99
C LYS A 57 15.74 -8.66 -5.48
N LEU A 58 15.48 -8.70 -6.79
CA LEU A 58 14.74 -9.79 -7.41
C LEU A 58 15.64 -11.03 -7.44
N VAL A 59 15.10 -12.17 -7.05
CA VAL A 59 15.75 -13.48 -7.16
C VAL A 59 14.86 -14.37 -8.01
N SER A 60 15.44 -15.02 -9.02
CA SER A 60 14.76 -16.06 -9.80
C SER A 60 15.10 -17.41 -9.19
N LEU A 61 14.10 -18.09 -8.63
CA LEU A 61 14.22 -19.42 -8.03
C LEU A 61 13.27 -20.37 -8.78
N ARG A 62 13.79 -21.51 -9.23
CA ARG A 62 12.96 -22.57 -9.81
C ARG A 62 12.47 -23.48 -8.69
N LEU A 63 11.17 -23.70 -8.67
CA LEU A 63 10.48 -24.65 -7.79
C LEU A 63 9.57 -25.49 -8.68
N ASP A 64 9.37 -26.75 -8.30
CA ASP A 64 8.37 -27.59 -8.93
C ASP A 64 6.94 -27.10 -8.59
N GLU A 65 5.97 -27.55 -9.37
CA GLU A 65 4.58 -27.12 -9.24
C GLU A 65 3.96 -27.55 -7.90
N GLU A 66 4.31 -28.74 -7.41
CA GLU A 66 3.79 -29.29 -6.17
C GLU A 66 4.21 -28.41 -4.98
N THR A 67 5.49 -28.06 -4.91
CA THR A 67 6.04 -27.15 -3.89
C THR A 67 5.32 -25.80 -3.90
N ILE A 68 5.08 -25.22 -5.09
CA ILE A 68 4.37 -23.93 -5.21
C ILE A 68 2.93 -24.05 -4.67
N ASN A 69 2.24 -25.13 -5.00
CA ASN A 69 0.86 -25.36 -4.57
C ASN A 69 0.78 -25.57 -3.06
N GLN A 70 1.63 -26.42 -2.49
CA GLN A 70 1.72 -26.61 -1.04
C GLN A 70 1.99 -25.28 -0.32
N LEU A 71 2.91 -24.46 -0.85
CA LEU A 71 3.25 -23.18 -0.27
C LEU A 71 2.06 -22.20 -0.28
N LYS A 72 1.27 -22.19 -1.37
CA LYS A 72 0.03 -21.38 -1.46
C LYS A 72 -1.01 -21.84 -0.44
N ASP A 73 -1.18 -23.14 -0.25
CA ASP A 73 -2.14 -23.68 0.71
C ASP A 73 -1.77 -23.32 2.15
N VAL A 74 -0.50 -23.47 2.52
CA VAL A 74 -0.02 -23.07 3.85
C VAL A 74 -0.15 -21.56 4.05
N ALA A 75 0.19 -20.77 3.03
CA ALA A 75 0.09 -19.32 3.11
C ALA A 75 -1.36 -18.86 3.32
N ARG A 76 -2.32 -19.47 2.59
CA ARG A 76 -3.74 -19.20 2.77
C ARG A 76 -4.21 -19.50 4.19
N LYS A 77 -3.83 -20.66 4.76
CA LYS A 77 -4.16 -21.04 6.15
C LYS A 77 -3.60 -20.04 7.17
N LYS A 78 -2.48 -19.40 6.87
CA LYS A 78 -1.84 -18.37 7.72
C LYS A 78 -2.30 -16.94 7.43
N GLY A 79 -3.21 -16.72 6.48
CA GLY A 79 -3.64 -15.38 6.05
C GLY A 79 -2.53 -14.56 5.39
N LEU A 80 -1.52 -15.22 4.81
CA LEU A 80 -0.38 -14.57 4.15
C LEU A 80 -0.37 -14.88 2.64
N GLY A 81 0.21 -13.99 1.85
CA GLY A 81 0.55 -14.31 0.47
C GLY A 81 1.74 -15.27 0.38
N TYR A 82 1.74 -16.20 -0.58
CA TYR A 82 2.79 -17.23 -0.70
C TYR A 82 4.20 -16.62 -0.79
N GLN A 83 4.39 -15.55 -1.55
CA GLN A 83 5.67 -14.83 -1.65
C GLN A 83 6.10 -14.17 -0.33
N THR A 84 5.14 -13.78 0.52
CA THR A 84 5.43 -13.25 1.85
C THR A 84 5.85 -14.39 2.77
N LEU A 85 5.13 -15.51 2.75
CA LEU A 85 5.48 -16.70 3.52
C LEU A 85 6.88 -17.22 3.14
N SER A 86 7.19 -17.33 1.84
CA SER A 86 8.53 -17.73 1.38
C SER A 86 9.63 -16.86 1.98
N ARG A 87 9.44 -15.54 2.00
CA ARG A 87 10.44 -14.60 2.52
C ARG A 87 10.61 -14.72 4.04
N VAL A 88 9.53 -14.99 4.76
CA VAL A 88 9.57 -15.22 6.21
C VAL A 88 10.37 -16.49 6.50
N TRP A 89 10.01 -17.61 5.88
CA TRP A 89 10.68 -18.89 6.10
C TRP A 89 12.16 -18.87 5.70
N LEU A 90 12.51 -18.23 4.56
CA LEU A 90 13.90 -18.08 4.17
C LEU A 90 14.71 -17.31 5.22
N ARG A 91 14.14 -16.24 5.81
CA ARG A 91 14.81 -15.49 6.89
C ARG A 91 14.95 -16.31 8.16
N GLU A 92 13.92 -17.05 8.53
CA GLU A 92 13.94 -17.92 9.72
C GLU A 92 15.04 -18.99 9.58
N ARG A 93 15.07 -19.72 8.46
CA ARG A 93 16.10 -20.75 8.22
C ARG A 93 17.51 -20.16 8.17
N LEU A 94 17.70 -18.98 7.57
CA LEU A 94 19.00 -18.31 7.61
C LEU A 94 19.41 -17.88 9.03
N ALA A 95 18.48 -17.36 9.83
CA ALA A 95 18.75 -16.98 11.20
C ALA A 95 19.10 -18.18 12.09
N GLU A 96 18.46 -19.33 11.86
CA GLU A 96 18.81 -20.60 12.50
C GLU A 96 20.21 -21.06 12.14
N GLU A 97 20.58 -21.06 10.85
CA GLU A 97 21.90 -21.50 10.41
C GLU A 97 23.02 -20.58 10.89
N LEU A 98 22.80 -19.25 10.90
CA LEU A 98 23.79 -18.30 11.42
C LEU A 98 23.98 -18.38 12.95
N ARG A 99 23.04 -18.98 13.67
CA ARG A 99 23.12 -19.17 15.13
C ARG A 99 23.87 -20.44 15.52
N LYS A 100 23.99 -21.42 14.63
CA LYS A 100 24.75 -22.64 14.94
C LYS A 100 26.24 -22.31 14.88
N PRO A 101 27.03 -22.52 15.96
CA PRO A 101 28.48 -22.48 15.85
C PRO A 101 28.92 -23.62 14.91
N ALA A 102 29.92 -23.33 14.09
CA ALA A 102 30.52 -24.27 13.14
C ALA A 102 31.05 -25.54 13.81
#